data_AF-A0A1I4F023-F1
#
_entry.id   AF-A0A1I4F023-F1
#
_cell.length_a   1.000
_cell.length_b   1.000
_cell.length_c   1.000
_cell.angle_alpha   90.00
_cell.angle_beta   90.00
_cell.angle_gamma   90.00
#
_symmetry.space_group_name_H-M   'P 1'
#
loop_
_entity.id
_entity.type
_entity.pdbx_description
1 polymer ?
#
loop_
_entity_poly.entity_id
_entity_poly.type
_entity_poly.pdbx_seq_one_letter_code
_entity_poly.pdbx_strand_id
1 'polypeptide(L)'
;MKTSWFSATMAVMRKELRDIGRDRRTLALALLLGPLLYPVLMLGMGSLAEKRAKTQLDKTLEVPVLGAERAPNLIAYLATRGIVATKPPADLDQAIARQDVDVALQIGADYGKQWKDGQPALVEIVQDTTRRDAEIPSARLRNALESYSQQVGALRLLARGLSPTIVRPVNVGTRDLATPEAKRGLMLSFMLPYLLIFSSFIGGAALILDATAGERERQSLEPLLATPASRGSIVSGKIAAACVLGFTSLLLTLLAFKLSAQMGTGSSRMLDVSFMAIGKMLLILLPMLFIGTALLTYLAAGAKSIKEAQSHMTWLMLMPMVPTIILMVNPLKTQLWQFTVPFLAQNQLLLKVIRGEFIAPQVWMVYLAAGFALAALLWFAAVRRYHNERLAISG
;
A
#
# COMPACT_ATOMS: atom_id res chain seq x y z
N MET A 1 -1.90 -46.00 26.93
CA MET A 1 -2.58 -45.78 25.63
C MET A 1 -1.65 -45.00 24.72
N LYS A 2 -1.27 -45.52 23.54
CA LYS A 2 -0.51 -44.74 22.55
C LYS A 2 -1.46 -43.70 21.95
N THR A 3 -1.37 -42.45 22.39
CA THR A 3 -2.07 -41.33 21.75
C THR A 3 -1.57 -41.24 20.31
N SER A 4 -2.48 -41.32 19.33
CA SER A 4 -2.10 -41.17 17.93
C SER A 4 -1.54 -39.77 17.68
N TRP A 5 -0.55 -39.64 16.81
CA TRP A 5 0.10 -38.35 16.50
C TRP A 5 -0.93 -37.24 16.20
N PHE A 6 -1.96 -37.57 15.42
CA PHE A 6 -3.05 -36.66 15.08
C PHE A 6 -3.89 -36.24 16.29
N SER A 7 -4.24 -37.19 17.18
CA SER A 7 -5.01 -36.88 18.39
C SER A 7 -4.24 -35.94 19.34
N ALA A 8 -2.93 -36.13 19.46
CA ALA A 8 -2.06 -35.27 20.25
C ALA A 8 -1.96 -33.86 19.65
N THR A 9 -1.74 -33.74 18.34
CA THR A 9 -1.72 -32.45 17.63
C THR A 9 -3.04 -31.69 17.78
N MET A 10 -4.17 -32.37 17.61
CA MET A 10 -5.50 -31.76 17.78
C MET A 10 -5.76 -31.33 19.23
N ALA A 11 -5.34 -32.13 20.21
CA ALA A 11 -5.48 -31.78 21.62
C ALA A 11 -4.69 -30.52 21.98
N VAL A 12 -3.43 -30.44 21.54
CA VAL A 12 -2.58 -29.25 21.73
C VAL A 12 -3.19 -28.04 21.02
N MET A 13 -3.61 -28.19 19.76
CA MET A 13 -4.25 -27.11 19.01
C MET A 13 -5.48 -26.55 19.74
N ARG A 14 -6.36 -27.43 20.24
CA ARG A 14 -7.56 -27.02 21.00
C ARG A 14 -7.21 -26.35 22.33
N LYS A 15 -6.14 -26.79 23.00
CA LYS A 15 -5.62 -26.15 24.22
C LYS A 15 -5.17 -24.73 23.92
N GLU A 16 -4.28 -24.54 22.93
CA GLU A 16 -3.74 -23.22 22.57
C GLU A 16 -4.85 -22.25 22.11
N LEU A 17 -5.80 -22.73 21.29
CA LEU A 17 -6.95 -21.91 20.86
C LEU A 17 -7.88 -21.54 22.02
N ARG A 18 -8.03 -22.41 23.03
CA ARG A 18 -8.85 -22.12 24.21
C ARG A 18 -8.14 -21.13 25.13
N ASP A 19 -6.83 -21.23 25.27
CA ASP A 19 -6.05 -20.34 26.13
C ASP A 19 -5.98 -18.93 25.57
N ILE A 20 -5.71 -18.76 24.27
CA ILE A 20 -5.80 -17.44 23.63
C ILE A 20 -7.25 -16.90 23.64
N GLY A 21 -8.24 -17.78 23.56
CA GLY A 21 -9.66 -17.43 23.67
C GLY A 21 -10.07 -16.88 25.03
N ARG A 22 -9.37 -17.28 26.10
CA ARG A 22 -9.58 -16.77 27.47
C ARG A 22 -8.96 -15.40 27.66
N ASP A 23 -7.84 -15.12 26.99
CA ASP A 23 -7.24 -13.79 26.94
C ASP A 23 -7.99 -12.90 25.92
N ARG A 24 -9.18 -12.43 26.34
CA ARG A 24 -10.04 -11.57 25.52
C ARG A 24 -9.34 -10.30 25.03
N ARG A 25 -8.39 -9.77 25.80
CA ARG A 25 -7.65 -8.55 25.44
C ARG A 25 -6.71 -8.85 24.28
N THR A 26 -5.88 -9.88 24.40
CA THR A 26 -4.95 -10.26 23.34
C THR A 26 -5.70 -10.71 22.09
N LEU A 27 -6.79 -11.47 22.23
CA LEU A 27 -7.63 -11.88 21.11
C LEU A 27 -8.31 -10.68 20.42
N ALA A 28 -8.84 -9.72 21.17
CA ALA A 28 -9.42 -8.50 20.61
C ALA A 28 -8.36 -7.65 19.87
N LEU A 29 -7.16 -7.51 20.43
CA LEU A 29 -6.08 -6.78 19.77
C LEU A 29 -5.64 -7.48 18.47
N ALA A 30 -5.53 -8.81 18.49
CA ALA A 30 -5.09 -9.60 17.35
C ALA A 30 -6.15 -9.74 16.22
N LEU A 31 -7.43 -9.83 16.57
CA LEU A 31 -8.52 -10.07 15.60
C LEU A 31 -9.34 -8.83 15.25
N LEU A 32 -9.40 -7.82 16.12
CA LEU A 32 -10.14 -6.58 15.83
C LEU A 32 -9.17 -5.46 15.48
N LEU A 33 -8.27 -5.08 16.40
CA LEU A 33 -7.46 -3.89 16.20
C LEU A 33 -6.52 -4.01 15.00
N GLY A 34 -5.76 -5.11 14.88
CA GLY A 34 -4.85 -5.32 13.74
C GLY A 34 -5.57 -5.28 12.38
N PRO A 35 -6.59 -6.13 12.15
CA PRO A 35 -7.35 -6.17 10.91
C PRO A 35 -8.13 -4.90 10.56
N LEU A 36 -8.69 -4.18 11.55
CA LEU A 36 -9.54 -3.00 11.31
C LEU A 36 -8.76 -1.69 11.22
N LEU A 37 -7.59 -1.60 11.85
CA LEU A 37 -6.82 -0.35 11.90
C LEU A 37 -6.54 0.19 10.49
N TYR A 38 -6.05 -0.66 9.58
CA TYR A 38 -5.67 -0.22 8.24
C TYR A 38 -6.85 0.19 7.35
N PRO A 39 -7.93 -0.60 7.24
CA PRO A 39 -9.12 -0.16 6.49
C PRO A 39 -9.71 1.15 7.03
N VAL A 40 -9.74 1.33 8.36
CA VAL A 40 -10.21 2.58 8.99
C VAL A 40 -9.30 3.76 8.66
N LEU A 41 -7.97 3.60 8.74
CA LEU A 41 -7.02 4.64 8.35
C LEU A 41 -7.16 5.00 6.87
N MET A 42 -7.33 4.00 6.01
CA MET A 42 -7.50 4.20 4.57
C MET A 42 -8.79 4.98 4.25
N LEU A 43 -9.90 4.66 4.91
CA LEU A 43 -11.15 5.43 4.82
C LEU A 43 -10.96 6.87 5.30
N GLY A 44 -10.32 7.05 6.45
CA GLY A 44 -10.04 8.36 7.03
C GLY A 44 -9.21 9.23 6.10
N MET A 45 -8.07 8.72 5.63
CA MET A 45 -7.19 9.44 4.70
C MET A 45 -7.85 9.67 3.34
N GLY A 46 -8.56 8.69 2.79
CA GLY A 46 -9.26 8.81 1.52
C GLY A 46 -10.35 9.88 1.56
N SER A 47 -11.15 9.90 2.62
CA SER A 47 -12.19 10.93 2.80
C SER A 47 -11.60 12.33 3.00
N LEU A 48 -10.48 12.44 3.72
CA LEU A 48 -9.78 13.72 3.90
C LEU A 48 -9.19 14.21 2.58
N ALA A 49 -8.56 13.33 1.81
CA ALA A 49 -8.02 13.65 0.48
C ALA A 49 -9.13 14.07 -0.49
N GLU A 50 -10.26 13.36 -0.51
CA GLU A 50 -11.41 13.71 -1.35
C GLU A 50 -11.99 15.07 -0.97
N LYS A 51 -12.18 15.33 0.34
CA LYS A 51 -12.64 16.63 0.83
C LYS A 51 -11.69 17.76 0.44
N ARG A 52 -10.37 17.54 0.57
CA ARG A 52 -9.35 18.52 0.15
C ARG A 52 -9.40 18.79 -1.35
N ALA A 53 -9.46 17.73 -2.17
CA ALA A 53 -9.52 17.85 -3.62
C ALA A 53 -10.77 18.63 -4.06
N LYS A 54 -11.95 18.29 -3.53
CA LYS A 54 -13.20 19.04 -3.80
C LYS A 54 -13.09 20.50 -3.38
N THR A 55 -12.56 20.76 -2.19
CA THR A 55 -12.39 22.13 -1.68
C THR A 55 -11.46 22.97 -2.56
N GLN A 56 -10.40 22.39 -3.11
CA GLN A 56 -9.46 23.11 -3.98
C GLN A 56 -9.95 23.27 -5.42
N LEU A 57 -10.77 22.34 -5.92
CA LEU A 57 -11.34 22.40 -7.27
C LEU A 57 -12.56 23.33 -7.35
N ASP A 58 -13.42 23.32 -6.34
CA ASP A 58 -14.66 24.11 -6.33
C ASP A 58 -14.42 25.57 -5.91
N LYS A 59 -13.29 25.88 -5.27
CA LYS A 59 -12.94 27.26 -4.90
C LYS A 59 -12.31 28.02 -6.05
N THR A 60 -12.61 29.31 -6.10
CA THR A 60 -11.87 30.29 -6.89
C THR A 60 -10.41 30.28 -6.44
N LEU A 61 -9.48 30.11 -7.39
CA LEU A 61 -8.06 30.12 -7.10
C LEU A 61 -7.59 31.57 -7.06
N GLU A 62 -7.30 32.09 -5.87
CA GLU A 62 -6.69 33.39 -5.70
C GLU A 62 -5.18 33.27 -5.94
N VAL A 63 -4.67 34.02 -6.91
CA VAL A 63 -3.25 34.01 -7.30
C VAL A 63 -2.71 35.43 -7.20
N PRO A 64 -1.70 35.68 -6.36
CA PRO A 64 -1.02 36.96 -6.37
C PRO A 64 -0.30 37.16 -7.70
N VAL A 65 -0.58 38.29 -8.37
CA VAL A 65 -0.02 38.58 -9.69
C VAL A 65 0.83 39.83 -9.70
N LEU A 66 2.14 39.67 -9.92
CA LEU A 66 3.06 40.78 -10.20
C LEU A 66 2.87 41.27 -11.63
N GLY A 67 2.57 42.55 -11.79
CA GLY A 67 2.40 43.19 -13.11
C GLY A 67 1.04 42.91 -13.77
N ALA A 68 -0.01 42.64 -13.01
CA ALA A 68 -1.37 42.38 -13.53
C ALA A 68 -1.86 43.44 -14.53
N GLU A 69 -1.52 44.72 -14.29
CA GLU A 69 -1.87 45.86 -15.14
C GLU A 69 -1.29 45.78 -16.56
N ARG A 70 -0.18 45.04 -16.74
CA ARG A 70 0.50 44.89 -18.04
C ARG A 70 -0.25 43.94 -18.98
N ALA A 71 -1.13 43.08 -18.46
CA ALA A 71 -1.80 42.03 -19.22
C ALA A 71 -3.30 41.90 -18.91
N PRO A 72 -4.11 42.96 -19.08
CA PRO A 72 -5.54 42.94 -18.69
C PRO A 72 -6.35 41.83 -19.37
N ASN A 73 -6.04 41.51 -20.63
CA ASN A 73 -6.72 40.44 -21.37
C ASN A 73 -6.41 39.05 -20.81
N LEU A 74 -5.18 38.83 -20.34
CA LEU A 74 -4.79 37.57 -19.72
C LEU A 74 -5.50 37.39 -18.37
N ILE A 75 -5.53 38.46 -17.56
CA ILE A 75 -6.22 38.45 -16.26
C ILE A 75 -7.71 38.17 -16.44
N ALA A 76 -8.36 38.82 -17.41
CA ALA A 76 -9.77 38.55 -17.73
C ALA A 76 -10.00 37.09 -18.16
N TYR A 77 -9.12 36.53 -18.98
CA TYR A 77 -9.20 35.11 -19.37
C TYR A 77 -9.05 34.18 -18.17
N LEU A 78 -8.07 34.42 -17.29
CA LEU A 78 -7.87 33.62 -16.07
C LEU A 78 -9.11 33.66 -15.17
N ALA A 79 -9.77 34.82 -15.05
CA ALA A 79 -11.00 34.96 -14.28
C ALA A 79 -12.15 34.07 -14.82
N THR A 80 -12.27 33.89 -16.14
CA THR A 80 -13.27 32.97 -16.73
C THR A 80 -13.05 31.50 -16.35
N ARG A 81 -11.83 31.14 -15.93
CA ARG A 81 -11.46 29.80 -15.44
C ARG A 81 -11.49 29.71 -13.91
N GLY A 82 -12.05 30.71 -13.24
CA GLY A 82 -12.11 30.79 -11.77
C GLY A 82 -10.75 31.01 -11.13
N ILE A 83 -9.80 31.65 -11.83
CA ILE A 83 -8.50 32.07 -11.29
C ILE A 83 -8.55 33.60 -11.15
N VAL A 84 -8.57 34.09 -9.91
CA VAL A 84 -8.69 35.51 -9.60
C VAL A 84 -7.33 36.08 -9.22
N ALA A 85 -6.94 37.15 -9.90
CA ALA A 85 -5.71 37.86 -9.58
C ALA A 85 -5.87 38.68 -8.30
N THR A 86 -4.98 38.48 -7.33
CA THR A 86 -4.90 39.26 -6.09
C THR A 86 -3.65 40.13 -6.08
N LYS A 87 -3.61 41.12 -5.18
CA LYS A 87 -2.45 42.01 -5.05
C LYS A 87 -1.24 41.20 -4.56
N PRO A 88 -0.08 41.31 -5.24
CA PRO A 88 1.12 40.65 -4.80
C PRO A 88 1.62 41.22 -3.47
N PRO A 89 2.14 40.39 -2.55
CA PRO A 89 2.85 40.86 -1.37
C PRO A 89 4.11 41.64 -1.77
N ALA A 90 4.62 42.46 -0.84
CA ALA A 90 5.78 43.32 -1.09
C ALA A 90 7.06 42.52 -1.47
N ASP A 91 7.22 41.33 -0.89
CA ASP A 91 8.27 40.36 -1.23
C ASP A 91 7.61 39.01 -1.53
N LEU A 92 7.49 38.69 -2.82
CA LEU A 92 6.80 37.49 -3.28
C LEU A 92 7.59 36.22 -2.95
N ASP A 93 8.91 36.27 -3.10
CA ASP A 93 9.78 35.13 -2.87
C ASP A 93 9.78 34.75 -1.39
N GLN A 94 9.83 35.75 -0.49
CA GLN A 94 9.68 35.50 0.94
C GLN A 94 8.29 35.01 1.31
N ALA A 95 7.22 35.55 0.71
CA ALA A 95 5.86 35.09 1.00
C ALA A 95 5.66 33.62 0.59
N ILE A 96 6.24 33.21 -0.55
CA ILE A 96 6.25 31.80 -0.96
C ILE A 96 7.13 31.00 0.00
N ALA A 97 8.32 31.46 0.37
CA ALA A 97 9.20 30.76 1.32
C ALA A 97 8.55 30.58 2.72
N ARG A 98 7.78 31.56 3.19
CA ARG A 98 7.04 31.55 4.45
C ARG A 98 5.73 30.75 4.41
N GLN A 99 5.33 30.28 3.22
CA GLN A 99 4.09 29.52 2.99
C GLN A 99 2.81 30.34 3.13
N ASP A 100 2.91 31.67 3.03
CA ASP A 100 1.74 32.55 3.02
C ASP A 100 1.00 32.49 1.67
N VAL A 101 1.73 32.12 0.60
CA VAL A 101 1.24 31.98 -0.77
C VAL A 101 1.73 30.66 -1.37
N ASP A 102 0.82 29.86 -1.93
CA ASP A 102 1.16 28.57 -2.55
C ASP A 102 1.73 28.72 -3.96
N VAL A 103 1.15 29.60 -4.77
CA VAL A 103 1.57 29.87 -6.15
C VAL A 103 1.34 31.33 -6.50
N ALA A 104 2.21 31.90 -7.32
CA ALA A 104 2.06 33.24 -7.82
C ALA A 104 2.37 33.34 -9.32
N LEU A 105 1.93 34.43 -9.92
CA LEU A 105 2.18 34.71 -11.33
C LEU A 105 3.00 35.99 -11.48
N GLN A 106 4.07 35.92 -12.25
CA GLN A 106 4.90 37.08 -12.58
C GLN A 106 4.81 37.37 -14.07
N ILE A 107 4.35 38.58 -14.40
CA ILE A 107 4.26 39.06 -15.78
C ILE A 107 5.48 39.93 -16.07
N GLY A 108 6.24 39.57 -17.10
CA GLY A 108 7.44 40.30 -17.51
C GLY A 108 7.18 41.79 -17.76
N ALA A 109 8.17 42.65 -17.50
CA ALA A 109 8.05 44.10 -17.68
C ALA A 109 7.68 44.47 -19.12
N ASP A 110 8.26 43.76 -20.09
CA ASP A 110 8.07 43.99 -21.52
C ASP A 110 6.83 43.28 -22.12
N TYR A 111 5.99 42.66 -21.29
CA TYR A 111 4.84 41.85 -21.76
C TYR A 111 3.98 42.63 -22.75
N GLY A 112 3.60 43.87 -22.42
CA GLY A 112 2.71 44.67 -23.26
C GLY A 112 3.31 45.02 -24.63
N LYS A 113 4.64 45.20 -24.70
CA LYS A 113 5.37 45.48 -25.94
C LYS A 113 5.49 44.20 -26.78
N GLN A 114 6.03 43.14 -26.20
CA GLN A 114 6.18 41.82 -26.85
C GLN A 114 4.84 41.31 -27.36
N TRP A 115 3.77 41.48 -26.58
CA TRP A 115 2.42 41.09 -26.95
C TRP A 115 1.90 41.80 -28.20
N LYS A 116 2.08 43.11 -28.29
CA LYS A 116 1.65 43.93 -29.45
C LYS A 116 2.48 43.61 -30.69
N ASP A 117 3.77 43.38 -30.52
CA ASP A 117 4.71 43.06 -31.60
C ASP A 117 4.54 41.61 -32.12
N GLY A 118 3.61 40.84 -31.55
CA GLY A 118 3.37 39.45 -31.93
C GLY A 118 4.44 38.47 -31.44
N GLN A 119 5.34 38.91 -30.56
CA GLN A 119 6.37 38.10 -29.94
C GLN A 119 5.80 37.31 -28.74
N PRO A 120 6.44 36.19 -28.35
CA PRO A 120 6.13 35.50 -27.10
C PRO A 120 6.40 36.43 -25.91
N ALA A 121 5.37 36.69 -25.10
CA ALA A 121 5.48 37.53 -23.92
C ALA A 121 5.75 36.68 -22.68
N LEU A 122 6.79 37.01 -21.90
CA LEU A 122 7.21 36.21 -20.75
C LEU A 122 6.19 36.29 -19.60
N VAL A 123 5.80 35.11 -19.12
CA VAL A 123 4.95 34.93 -17.94
C VAL A 123 5.50 33.74 -17.15
N GLU A 124 5.78 33.93 -15.86
CA GLU A 124 6.41 32.96 -15.00
C GLU A 124 5.46 32.51 -13.87
N ILE A 125 5.44 31.22 -13.60
CA ILE A 125 4.74 30.65 -12.44
C ILE A 125 5.77 30.50 -11.33
N VAL A 126 5.63 31.29 -10.28
CA VAL A 126 6.52 31.25 -9.11
C VAL A 126 5.92 30.29 -8.09
N GLN A 127 6.65 29.23 -7.75
CA GLN A 127 6.22 28.18 -6.84
C GLN A 127 7.40 27.48 -6.18
N ASP A 128 7.13 26.84 -5.05
CA ASP A 128 8.05 25.89 -4.41
C ASP A 128 7.61 24.45 -4.73
N THR A 129 8.34 23.78 -5.62
CA THR A 129 8.01 22.42 -6.07
C THR A 129 8.20 21.35 -5.00
N THR A 130 8.82 21.68 -3.87
CA THR A 130 8.91 20.75 -2.73
C THR A 130 7.59 20.67 -1.95
N ARG A 131 6.66 21.62 -2.19
CA ARG A 131 5.37 21.68 -1.51
C ARG A 131 4.26 21.03 -2.31
N ARG A 132 3.55 20.12 -1.66
CA ARG A 132 2.36 19.45 -2.24
C ARG A 132 1.18 20.39 -2.40
N ASP A 133 1.04 21.40 -1.54
CA ASP A 133 -0.09 22.33 -1.59
C ASP A 133 -0.04 23.24 -2.83
N ALA A 134 1.15 23.48 -3.39
CA ALA A 134 1.35 24.25 -4.63
C ALA A 134 1.09 23.44 -5.92
N GLU A 135 1.04 22.10 -5.85
CA GLU A 135 0.97 21.22 -7.02
C GLU A 135 -0.34 21.40 -7.80
N ILE A 136 -1.48 21.40 -7.11
CA ILE A 136 -2.80 21.55 -7.73
C ILE A 136 -3.01 22.99 -8.28
N PRO A 137 -2.77 24.06 -7.48
CA PRO A 137 -2.82 25.44 -7.97
C PRO A 137 -1.95 25.72 -9.19
N SER A 138 -0.69 25.26 -9.17
CA SER A 138 0.25 25.49 -10.27
C SER A 138 -0.14 24.74 -11.54
N ALA A 139 -0.63 23.50 -11.43
CA ALA A 139 -1.15 22.75 -12.56
C ALA A 139 -2.37 23.45 -13.19
N ARG A 140 -3.29 23.97 -12.35
CA ARG A 140 -4.46 24.74 -12.82
C ARG A 140 -4.04 26.01 -13.57
N LEU A 141 -3.08 26.75 -13.01
CA LEU A 141 -2.55 27.97 -13.64
C LEU A 141 -1.81 27.67 -14.95
N ARG A 142 -0.94 26.65 -14.98
CA ARG A 142 -0.22 26.20 -16.18
C ARG A 142 -1.18 25.80 -17.31
N ASN A 143 -2.16 24.95 -17.01
CA ASN A 143 -3.16 24.52 -17.98
C ASN A 143 -3.97 25.71 -18.55
N ALA A 144 -4.30 26.70 -17.71
CA ALA A 144 -4.98 27.90 -18.16
C ALA A 144 -4.09 28.76 -19.09
N LEU A 145 -2.83 28.98 -18.73
CA LEU A 145 -1.86 29.73 -19.54
C LEU A 145 -1.57 29.05 -20.88
N GLU A 146 -1.38 27.73 -20.90
CA GLU A 146 -1.18 26.97 -22.13
C GLU A 146 -2.39 27.04 -23.05
N SER A 147 -3.61 26.93 -22.49
CA SER A 147 -4.85 27.08 -23.24
C SER A 147 -5.00 28.49 -23.83
N TYR A 148 -4.65 29.53 -23.07
CA TYR A 148 -4.66 30.92 -23.54
C TYR A 148 -3.68 31.12 -24.69
N SER A 149 -2.44 30.63 -24.53
CA SER A 149 -1.38 30.70 -25.53
C SER A 149 -1.81 30.02 -26.83
N GLN A 150 -2.41 28.82 -26.76
CA GLN A 150 -2.92 28.10 -27.92
C GLN A 150 -4.06 28.85 -28.63
N GLN A 151 -5.02 29.41 -27.86
CA GLN A 151 -6.15 30.15 -28.43
C GLN A 151 -5.69 31.42 -29.14
N VAL A 152 -4.83 32.22 -28.50
CA VAL A 152 -4.34 33.46 -29.08
C VAL A 152 -3.38 33.17 -30.25
N GLY A 153 -2.53 32.15 -30.14
CA GLY A 153 -1.68 31.71 -31.25
C GLY A 153 -2.49 31.35 -32.49
N ALA A 154 -3.59 30.61 -32.33
CA ALA A 154 -4.49 30.27 -33.43
C ALA A 154 -5.14 31.51 -34.05
N LEU A 155 -5.63 32.45 -33.23
CA LEU A 155 -6.21 33.72 -33.72
C LEU A 155 -5.18 34.58 -34.47
N ARG A 156 -3.93 34.63 -33.99
CA ARG A 156 -2.83 35.36 -34.65
C ARG A 156 -2.46 34.77 -36.00
N LEU A 157 -2.55 33.45 -36.17
CA LEU A 157 -2.33 32.77 -37.45
C LEU A 157 -3.48 33.04 -38.41
N LEU A 158 -4.72 32.90 -37.95
CA LEU A 158 -5.92 33.19 -38.76
C LEU A 158 -5.94 34.62 -39.27
N ALA A 159 -5.61 35.59 -38.41
CA ALA A 159 -5.52 37.01 -38.79
C ALA A 159 -4.45 37.29 -39.86
N ARG A 160 -3.48 36.39 -40.03
CA ARG A 160 -2.44 36.45 -41.08
C ARG A 160 -2.75 35.54 -42.28
N GLY A 161 -3.96 34.98 -42.36
CA GLY A 161 -4.36 34.06 -43.43
C GLY A 161 -3.70 32.68 -43.36
N LEU A 162 -3.07 32.34 -42.23
CA LEU A 162 -2.43 31.04 -42.02
C LEU A 162 -3.38 30.12 -41.26
N SER A 163 -3.49 28.87 -41.71
CA SER A 163 -4.21 27.85 -40.97
C SER A 163 -3.46 27.51 -39.67
N PRO A 164 -4.13 27.49 -38.49
CA PRO A 164 -3.54 27.03 -37.23
C PRO A 164 -3.01 25.59 -37.26
N THR A 165 -3.45 24.77 -38.23
CA THR A 165 -2.97 23.39 -38.38
C THR A 165 -1.50 23.32 -38.84
N ILE A 166 -0.97 24.38 -39.45
CA ILE A 166 0.43 24.41 -39.95
C ILE A 166 1.43 24.27 -38.79
N VAL A 167 1.12 24.84 -37.63
CA VAL A 167 1.98 24.75 -36.41
C VAL A 167 1.70 23.51 -35.55
N ARG A 168 0.70 22.70 -35.93
CA ARG A 168 0.34 21.43 -35.28
C ARG A 168 0.32 20.29 -36.31
N PRO A 169 1.47 19.96 -36.93
CA PRO A 169 1.52 18.96 -38.00
C PRO A 169 1.20 17.53 -37.51
N VAL A 170 1.35 17.27 -36.20
CA VAL A 170 1.05 15.97 -35.60
C VAL A 170 -0.12 16.10 -34.63
N ASN A 171 -1.20 15.36 -34.92
CA ASN A 171 -2.32 15.21 -34.00
C ASN A 171 -2.08 13.98 -33.11
N VAL A 172 -1.52 14.20 -31.91
CA VAL A 172 -1.23 13.12 -30.96
C VAL A 172 -2.53 12.67 -30.29
N GLY A 173 -3.00 11.47 -30.64
CA GLY A 173 -4.11 10.81 -29.96
C GLY A 173 -3.60 9.76 -28.96
N THR A 174 -4.20 9.72 -27.78
CA THR A 174 -3.94 8.67 -26.77
C THR A 174 -5.05 7.64 -26.81
N ARG A 175 -4.73 6.39 -27.15
CA ARG A 175 -5.64 5.25 -27.01
C ARG A 175 -5.28 4.47 -25.75
N ASP A 176 -6.04 4.69 -24.70
CA ASP A 176 -5.85 3.99 -23.44
C ASP A 176 -6.46 2.58 -23.50
N LEU A 177 -5.64 1.56 -23.25
CA LEU A 177 -6.05 0.15 -23.22
C LEU A 177 -6.37 -0.34 -21.80
N ALA A 178 -6.17 0.49 -20.77
CA ALA A 178 -6.43 0.13 -19.39
C ALA A 178 -7.94 -0.01 -19.16
N THR A 179 -8.33 -1.15 -18.58
CA THR A 179 -9.70 -1.38 -18.16
C THR A 179 -10.08 -0.39 -17.05
N PRO A 180 -11.37 -0.03 -16.91
CA PRO A 180 -11.83 0.80 -15.79
C PRO A 180 -11.40 0.26 -14.43
N GLU A 181 -11.37 -1.07 -14.28
CA GLU A 181 -10.94 -1.78 -13.06
C GLU A 181 -9.44 -1.58 -12.80
N ALA A 182 -8.59 -1.68 -13.82
CA ALA A 182 -7.15 -1.47 -13.68
C ALA A 182 -6.82 -0.01 -13.30
N LYS A 183 -7.55 0.97 -13.87
CA LYS A 183 -7.43 2.38 -13.47
C LYS A 183 -7.88 2.63 -12.04
N ARG A 184 -8.94 1.95 -11.62
CA ARG A 184 -9.47 2.05 -10.26
C ARG A 184 -8.50 1.49 -9.22
N GLY A 185 -7.79 0.41 -9.55
CA GLY A 185 -6.83 -0.24 -8.66
C GLY A 185 -5.48 0.47 -8.50
N LEU A 186 -5.21 1.56 -9.23
CA LEU A 186 -3.85 2.12 -9.36
C LEU A 186 -3.29 2.73 -8.06
N MET A 187 -4.09 3.51 -7.32
CA MET A 187 -3.66 4.04 -6.00
C MET A 187 -3.48 2.93 -4.96
N LEU A 188 -4.33 1.90 -5.01
CA LEU A 188 -4.36 0.83 -4.02
C LEU A 188 -3.32 -0.26 -4.28
N SER A 189 -2.89 -0.37 -5.54
CA SER A 189 -1.82 -1.26 -5.98
C SER A 189 -0.52 -1.04 -5.19
N PHE A 190 -0.27 0.18 -4.71
CA PHE A 190 0.97 0.49 -4.00
C PHE A 190 0.96 0.17 -2.51
N MET A 191 -0.19 0.07 -1.83
CA MET A 191 -0.20 -0.13 -0.37
C MET A 191 -0.87 -1.43 0.05
N LEU A 192 -1.96 -1.81 -0.62
CA LEU A 192 -2.77 -2.95 -0.21
C LEU A 192 -1.99 -4.28 -0.23
N PRO A 193 -1.18 -4.62 -1.25
CA PRO A 193 -0.40 -5.85 -1.24
C PRO A 193 0.52 -5.96 -0.03
N TYR A 194 1.19 -4.88 0.36
CA TYR A 194 2.12 -4.89 1.48
C TYR A 194 1.43 -5.14 2.81
N LEU A 195 0.31 -4.47 3.04
CA LEU A 195 -0.49 -4.64 4.26
C LEU A 195 -1.00 -6.08 4.39
N LEU A 196 -1.49 -6.65 3.30
CA LEU A 196 -2.00 -8.03 3.27
C LEU A 196 -0.90 -9.07 3.46
N ILE A 197 0.25 -8.90 2.80
CA ILE A 197 1.41 -9.79 2.97
C ILE A 197 1.91 -9.75 4.42
N PHE A 198 2.03 -8.55 4.98
CA PHE A 198 2.48 -8.35 6.36
C PHE A 198 1.51 -8.95 7.38
N SER A 199 0.21 -8.64 7.24
CA SER A 199 -0.86 -9.20 8.08
C SER A 199 -0.90 -10.73 8.02
N SER A 200 -0.74 -11.30 6.82
CA SER A 200 -0.70 -12.75 6.66
C SER A 200 0.55 -13.39 7.29
N PHE A 201 1.72 -12.78 7.10
CA PHE A 201 2.99 -13.36 7.59
C PHE A 201 3.10 -13.36 9.11
N ILE A 202 2.57 -12.32 9.77
CA ILE A 202 2.68 -12.11 11.22
C ILE A 202 1.36 -12.43 11.94
N GLY A 203 0.30 -12.84 11.22
CA GLY A 203 -1.04 -13.04 11.79
C GLY A 203 -1.12 -14.06 12.93
N GLY A 204 -0.21 -15.04 12.99
CA GLY A 204 -0.13 -16.01 14.08
C GLY A 204 0.87 -15.67 15.19
N ALA A 205 1.53 -14.50 15.13
CA ALA A 205 2.69 -14.21 15.97
C ALA A 205 2.38 -14.10 17.46
N ALA A 206 1.24 -13.49 17.82
CA ALA A 206 0.83 -13.36 19.22
C ALA A 206 0.74 -14.72 19.93
N LEU A 207 0.18 -15.73 19.25
CA LEU A 207 0.09 -17.09 19.78
C LEU A 207 1.46 -17.76 19.84
N ILE A 208 2.26 -17.70 18.77
CA ILE A 208 3.57 -18.37 18.75
C ILE A 208 4.52 -17.81 19.81
N LEU A 209 4.56 -16.48 20.00
CA LEU A 209 5.42 -15.86 21.00
C LEU A 209 5.09 -16.32 22.42
N ASP A 210 3.81 -16.28 22.82
CA ASP A 210 3.41 -16.69 24.17
C ASP A 210 3.52 -18.22 24.33
N ALA A 211 3.01 -18.99 23.36
CA ALA A 211 2.99 -20.46 23.43
C ALA A 211 4.38 -21.09 23.27
N THR A 212 5.37 -20.40 22.71
CA THR A 212 6.72 -20.95 22.50
C THR A 212 7.75 -20.29 23.40
N ALA A 213 7.98 -18.99 23.25
CA ALA A 213 8.97 -18.28 24.04
C ALA A 213 8.46 -18.03 25.46
N GLY A 214 7.17 -17.75 25.64
CA GLY A 214 6.56 -17.58 26.96
C GLY A 214 6.55 -18.85 27.81
N GLU A 215 6.21 -20.01 27.22
CA GLU A 215 6.31 -21.29 27.92
C GLU A 215 7.77 -21.63 28.30
N ARG A 216 8.75 -21.20 27.49
CA ARG A 216 10.17 -21.39 27.77
C ARG A 216 10.63 -20.51 28.95
N GLU A 217 10.26 -19.24 28.91
CA GLU A 217 10.57 -18.28 29.98
C GLU A 217 9.94 -18.68 31.32
N ARG A 218 8.73 -19.25 31.28
CA ARG A 218 8.01 -19.77 32.47
C ARG A 218 8.43 -21.18 32.89
N GLN A 219 9.45 -21.76 32.24
CA GLN A 219 9.95 -23.12 32.48
C GLN A 219 8.87 -24.22 32.38
N SER A 220 7.76 -23.96 31.69
CA SER A 220 6.67 -24.92 31.52
C SER A 220 6.86 -25.85 30.31
N LEU A 221 7.86 -25.57 29.46
CA LEU A 221 8.22 -26.44 28.34
C LEU A 221 8.79 -27.80 28.78
N GLU A 222 9.57 -27.86 29.85
CA GLU A 222 10.23 -29.10 30.29
C GLU A 222 9.20 -30.16 30.74
N PRO A 223 8.21 -29.85 31.59
CA PRO A 223 7.14 -30.79 31.92
C PRO A 223 6.32 -31.20 30.70
N LEU A 224 6.10 -30.29 29.75
CA LEU A 224 5.34 -30.56 28.52
C LEU A 224 6.07 -31.56 27.61
N LEU A 225 7.39 -31.48 27.52
CA LEU A 225 8.23 -32.41 26.75
C LEU A 225 8.44 -33.76 27.46
N ALA A 226 8.16 -33.84 28.76
CA ALA A 226 8.14 -35.08 29.54
C ALA A 226 6.81 -35.86 29.38
N THR A 227 5.80 -35.27 28.73
CA THR A 227 4.55 -35.99 28.43
C THR A 227 4.78 -37.10 27.39
N PRO A 228 3.94 -38.15 27.35
CA PRO A 228 4.07 -39.23 26.38
C PRO A 228 3.76 -38.83 24.91
N ALA A 229 3.47 -37.54 24.65
CA ALA A 229 3.22 -37.03 23.31
C ALA A 229 4.54 -36.78 22.56
N SER A 230 4.59 -37.13 21.28
CA SER A 230 5.77 -36.85 20.46
C SER A 230 6.02 -35.34 20.35
N ARG A 231 7.28 -34.90 20.43
CA ARG A 231 7.66 -33.49 20.30
C ARG A 231 7.14 -32.87 18.99
N GLY A 232 7.18 -33.64 17.89
CA GLY A 232 6.63 -33.21 16.61
C GLY A 232 5.12 -32.96 16.63
N SER A 233 4.34 -33.76 17.37
CA SER A 233 2.89 -33.54 17.51
C SER A 233 2.57 -32.27 18.31
N ILE A 234 3.39 -31.93 19.31
CA ILE A 234 3.25 -30.72 20.13
C ILE A 234 3.49 -29.47 19.27
N VAL A 235 4.63 -29.42 18.57
CA VAL A 235 5.01 -28.28 17.72
C VAL A 235 3.99 -28.07 16.61
N SER A 236 3.56 -29.16 15.95
CA SER A 236 2.56 -29.09 14.90
C SER A 236 1.21 -28.58 15.42
N GLY A 237 0.84 -28.92 16.66
CA GLY A 237 -0.38 -28.42 17.31
C GLY A 237 -0.32 -26.92 17.57
N LYS A 238 0.83 -26.41 18.03
CA LYS A 238 1.07 -24.96 18.24
C LYS A 238 1.03 -24.19 16.92
N ILE A 239 1.71 -24.69 15.89
CA ILE A 239 1.70 -24.09 14.55
C ILE A 239 0.27 -24.10 13.96
N ALA A 240 -0.46 -25.22 14.09
CA ALA A 240 -1.84 -25.31 13.60
C ALA A 240 -2.76 -24.30 14.31
N ALA A 241 -2.63 -24.12 15.63
CA ALA A 241 -3.40 -23.12 16.38
C ALA A 241 -3.08 -21.69 15.90
N ALA A 242 -1.79 -21.38 15.69
CA ALA A 242 -1.38 -20.10 15.15
C ALA A 242 -1.89 -19.86 13.73
N CYS A 243 -1.91 -20.89 12.88
CA CYS A 243 -2.48 -20.81 11.53
C CYS A 243 -4.00 -20.58 11.57
N VAL A 244 -4.75 -21.20 12.49
CA VAL A 244 -6.19 -20.93 12.64
C VAL A 244 -6.43 -19.48 13.07
N LEU A 245 -5.67 -18.99 14.06
CA LEU A 245 -5.77 -17.61 14.52
C LEU A 245 -5.41 -16.62 13.40
N GLY A 246 -4.29 -16.86 12.71
CA GLY A 246 -3.83 -16.01 11.62
C GLY A 246 -4.75 -16.05 10.39
N PHE A 247 -5.33 -17.21 10.06
CA PHE A 247 -6.33 -17.33 9.00
C PHE A 247 -7.60 -16.54 9.34
N THR A 248 -8.05 -16.61 10.60
CA THR A 248 -9.21 -15.84 11.07
C THR A 248 -8.94 -14.35 11.01
N SER A 249 -7.76 -13.91 11.49
CA SER A 249 -7.31 -12.51 11.40
C SER A 249 -7.26 -12.04 9.95
N LEU A 250 -6.66 -12.83 9.06
CA LEU A 250 -6.55 -12.55 7.63
C LEU A 250 -7.92 -12.43 6.95
N LEU A 251 -8.84 -13.35 7.25
CA LEU A 251 -10.20 -13.30 6.73
C LEU A 251 -10.92 -12.03 7.19
N LEU A 252 -10.80 -11.68 8.48
CA LEU A 252 -11.35 -10.44 9.03
C LEU A 252 -10.74 -9.20 8.35
N THR A 253 -9.43 -9.19 8.08
CA THR A 253 -8.77 -8.10 7.36
C THR A 253 -9.37 -7.92 5.97
N LEU A 254 -9.51 -9.01 5.19
CA LEU A 254 -10.09 -8.95 3.85
C LEU A 254 -11.56 -8.51 3.87
N LEU A 255 -12.34 -8.98 4.84
CA LEU A 255 -13.73 -8.56 5.02
C LEU A 255 -13.83 -7.08 5.46
N ALA A 256 -12.93 -6.61 6.31
CA ALA A 256 -12.86 -5.22 6.73
C ALA A 256 -12.51 -4.29 5.55
N PHE A 257 -11.60 -4.71 4.67
CA PHE A 257 -11.33 -4.01 3.42
C PHE A 257 -12.55 -3.97 2.49
N LYS A 258 -13.27 -5.08 2.34
CA LYS A 258 -14.53 -5.12 1.58
C LYS A 258 -15.57 -4.16 2.17
N LEU A 259 -15.79 -4.21 3.48
CA LEU A 259 -16.76 -3.33 4.14
C LEU A 259 -16.38 -1.86 3.97
N SER A 260 -15.08 -1.56 4.12
CA SER A 260 -14.55 -0.20 3.92
C SER A 260 -14.75 0.27 2.47
N ALA A 261 -14.46 -0.58 1.49
CA ALA A 261 -14.75 -0.30 0.09
C ALA A 261 -16.23 0.04 -0.15
N GLN A 262 -17.16 -0.69 0.48
CA GLN A 262 -18.60 -0.47 0.30
C GLN A 262 -19.11 0.82 0.96
N MET A 263 -18.56 1.16 2.12
CA MET A 263 -18.91 2.36 2.89
C MET A 263 -18.26 3.64 2.35
N GLY A 264 -17.21 3.50 1.54
CA GLY A 264 -16.48 4.61 0.96
C GLY A 264 -17.27 5.43 -0.07
N THR A 265 -17.02 6.74 -0.13
CA THR A 265 -17.48 7.66 -1.19
C THR A 265 -16.41 7.85 -2.27
N GLY A 266 -16.82 8.13 -3.51
CA GLY A 266 -15.90 8.47 -4.61
C GLY A 266 -14.83 7.39 -4.86
N SER A 267 -13.54 7.76 -4.73
CA SER A 267 -12.38 6.89 -4.94
C SER A 267 -12.28 5.69 -4.00
N SER A 268 -12.97 5.72 -2.86
CA SER A 268 -12.98 4.60 -1.91
C SER A 268 -14.00 3.51 -2.26
N ARG A 269 -15.02 3.84 -3.07
CA ARG A 269 -15.98 2.87 -3.66
C ARG A 269 -15.46 2.16 -4.91
N MET A 270 -14.26 2.55 -5.38
CA MET A 270 -13.62 2.03 -6.60
C MET A 270 -13.02 0.62 -6.43
N LEU A 271 -13.10 0.06 -5.23
CA LEU A 271 -12.68 -1.30 -4.94
C LEU A 271 -13.80 -2.29 -5.32
N ASP A 272 -13.67 -2.95 -6.46
CA ASP A 272 -14.46 -4.15 -6.76
C ASP A 272 -13.91 -5.34 -5.95
N VAL A 273 -14.20 -5.36 -4.65
CA VAL A 273 -13.86 -6.47 -3.76
C VAL A 273 -14.92 -7.55 -3.91
N SER A 274 -15.02 -8.12 -5.12
CA SER A 274 -15.85 -9.29 -5.37
C SER A 274 -15.45 -10.42 -4.42
N PHE A 275 -16.41 -11.26 -4.03
CA PHE A 275 -16.11 -12.43 -3.19
C PHE A 275 -15.07 -13.36 -3.86
N MET A 276 -15.07 -13.41 -5.20
CA MET A 276 -14.06 -14.14 -5.97
C MET A 276 -12.66 -13.54 -5.78
N ALA A 277 -12.51 -12.21 -5.80
CA ALA A 277 -11.24 -11.54 -5.53
C ALA A 277 -10.75 -11.83 -4.10
N ILE A 278 -11.65 -11.81 -3.10
CA ILE A 278 -11.32 -12.18 -1.71
C ILE A 278 -10.82 -13.62 -1.64
N GLY A 279 -11.51 -14.56 -2.30
CA GLY A 279 -11.09 -15.96 -2.35
C GLY A 279 -9.70 -16.13 -2.96
N LYS A 280 -9.41 -15.43 -4.07
CA LYS A 280 -8.06 -15.41 -4.69
C LYS A 280 -7.01 -14.82 -3.75
N MET A 281 -7.29 -13.67 -3.13
CA MET A 281 -6.35 -13.03 -2.18
C MET A 281 -6.08 -13.93 -0.99
N LEU A 282 -7.12 -14.56 -0.42
CA LEU A 282 -6.98 -15.51 0.67
C LEU A 282 -6.09 -16.70 0.26
N LEU A 283 -6.30 -17.27 -0.93
CA LEU A 283 -5.49 -18.36 -1.46
C LEU A 283 -4.02 -17.95 -1.70
N ILE A 284 -3.78 -16.71 -2.16
CA ILE A 284 -2.43 -16.15 -2.33
C ILE A 284 -1.74 -15.90 -0.98
N LEU A 285 -2.48 -15.59 0.07
CA LEU A 285 -1.89 -15.26 1.36
C LEU A 285 -1.70 -16.51 2.23
N LEU A 286 -2.44 -17.59 1.96
CA LEU A 286 -2.41 -18.80 2.76
C LEU A 286 -1.02 -19.46 2.86
N PRO A 287 -0.23 -19.69 1.78
CA PRO A 287 1.15 -20.18 1.93
C PRO A 287 2.02 -19.23 2.76
N MET A 288 1.78 -17.92 2.65
CA MET A 288 2.53 -16.90 3.38
C MET A 288 2.30 -16.97 4.89
N LEU A 289 1.06 -17.24 5.29
CA LEU A 289 0.72 -17.51 6.68
C LEU A 289 1.48 -18.73 7.23
N PHE A 290 1.52 -19.85 6.49
CA PHE A 290 2.26 -21.04 6.94
C PHE A 290 3.77 -20.81 7.01
N ILE A 291 4.36 -20.12 6.02
CA ILE A 291 5.79 -19.75 6.03
C ILE A 291 6.08 -18.90 7.27
N GLY A 292 5.25 -17.90 7.55
CA GLY A 292 5.42 -16.99 8.69
C GLY A 292 5.31 -17.68 10.03
N THR A 293 4.27 -18.48 10.26
CA THR A 293 4.09 -19.20 11.52
C THR A 293 5.17 -20.24 11.74
N ALA A 294 5.57 -21.00 10.72
CA ALA A 294 6.64 -21.99 10.83
C ALA A 294 8.01 -21.35 11.10
N LEU A 295 8.36 -20.29 10.37
CA LEU A 295 9.62 -19.57 10.57
C LEU A 295 9.68 -18.90 11.94
N LEU A 296 8.60 -18.23 12.36
CA LEU A 296 8.55 -17.62 13.68
C LEU A 296 8.64 -18.68 14.79
N THR A 297 8.01 -19.84 14.62
CA THR A 297 8.14 -20.95 15.58
C THR A 297 9.57 -21.44 15.66
N TYR A 298 10.26 -21.58 14.53
CA TYR A 298 11.67 -21.96 14.48
C TYR A 298 12.55 -20.95 15.25
N LEU A 299 12.34 -19.65 15.05
CA LEU A 299 13.09 -18.59 15.73
C LEU A 299 12.74 -18.52 17.22
N ALA A 300 11.45 -18.51 17.57
CA ALA A 300 10.96 -18.41 18.94
C ALA A 300 11.40 -19.61 19.79
N ALA A 301 11.47 -20.82 19.21
CA ALA A 301 12.00 -21.98 19.91
C ALA A 301 13.46 -21.79 20.33
N GLY A 302 14.23 -21.01 19.57
CA GLY A 302 15.62 -20.70 19.89
C GLY A 302 15.84 -19.62 20.94
N ALA A 303 14.83 -18.77 21.18
CA ALA A 303 14.97 -17.62 22.06
C ALA A 303 14.93 -18.03 23.55
N LYS A 304 15.66 -17.33 24.42
CA LYS A 304 15.65 -17.56 25.87
C LYS A 304 14.56 -16.78 26.60
N SER A 305 14.04 -15.71 26.00
CA SER A 305 12.99 -14.87 26.56
C SER A 305 12.00 -14.40 25.49
N ILE A 306 10.82 -13.95 25.91
CA ILE A 306 9.84 -13.30 25.02
C ILE A 306 10.46 -12.08 24.34
N LYS A 307 11.32 -11.32 25.04
CA LYS A 307 12.01 -10.13 24.46
C LYS A 307 12.95 -10.50 23.32
N GLU A 308 13.69 -11.61 23.45
CA GLU A 308 14.58 -12.10 22.39
C GLU A 308 13.78 -12.64 21.20
N ALA A 309 12.69 -13.37 21.44
CA ALA A 309 11.80 -13.81 20.37
C ALA A 309 11.16 -12.62 19.63
N GLN A 310 10.82 -11.55 20.37
CA GLN A 310 10.27 -10.32 19.81
C GLN A 310 11.31 -9.53 19.00
N SER A 311 12.59 -9.53 19.38
CA SER A 311 13.64 -8.86 18.59
C SER A 311 13.82 -9.52 17.21
N HIS A 312 13.62 -10.84 17.11
CA HIS A 312 13.56 -11.55 15.83
C HIS A 312 12.38 -11.11 14.95
N MET A 313 11.27 -10.64 15.53
CA MET A 313 10.16 -10.11 14.74
C MET A 313 10.56 -8.88 13.93
N THR A 314 11.45 -8.02 14.44
CA THR A 314 11.94 -6.86 13.69
C THR A 314 12.55 -7.28 12.36
N TRP A 315 13.38 -8.33 12.35
CA TRP A 315 13.97 -8.87 11.12
C TRP A 315 12.94 -9.52 10.20
N LEU A 316 11.96 -10.23 10.77
CA LEU A 316 10.85 -10.80 10.01
C LEU A 316 9.99 -9.72 9.34
N MET A 317 9.77 -8.59 10.01
CA MET A 317 9.03 -7.45 9.47
C MET A 317 9.75 -6.79 8.28
N LEU A 318 11.09 -6.83 8.25
CA LEU A 318 11.90 -6.27 7.16
C LEU A 318 11.94 -7.15 5.91
N MET A 319 11.79 -8.48 6.04
CA MET A 319 11.86 -9.39 4.90
C MET A 319 10.87 -9.06 3.76
N PRO A 320 9.57 -8.79 4.01
CA PRO A 320 8.65 -8.35 2.96
C PRO A 320 9.06 -7.04 2.25
N MET A 321 9.85 -6.18 2.91
CA MET A 321 10.21 -4.86 2.36
C MET A 321 11.29 -4.94 1.28
N VAL A 322 12.17 -5.95 1.30
CA VAL A 322 13.28 -6.00 0.35
C VAL A 322 12.80 -6.19 -1.10
N PRO A 323 11.97 -7.20 -1.44
CA PRO A 323 11.50 -7.39 -2.81
C PRO A 323 10.62 -6.24 -3.30
N THR A 324 9.90 -5.63 -2.34
CA THR A 324 9.06 -4.45 -2.53
C THR A 324 9.87 -3.24 -3.02
N ILE A 325 10.97 -2.91 -2.33
CA ILE A 325 11.84 -1.79 -2.71
C ILE A 325 12.46 -2.05 -4.10
N ILE A 326 12.89 -3.28 -4.36
CA ILE A 326 13.46 -3.66 -5.66
C ILE A 326 12.44 -3.44 -6.79
N LEU A 327 11.18 -3.84 -6.60
CA LEU A 327 10.12 -3.62 -7.59
C LEU A 327 9.73 -2.15 -7.76
N MET A 328 9.86 -1.34 -6.71
CA MET A 328 9.59 0.10 -6.78
C MET A 328 10.63 0.83 -7.62
N VAL A 329 11.90 0.43 -7.49
CA VAL A 329 13.03 1.03 -8.24
C VAL A 329 13.11 0.48 -9.66
N ASN A 330 12.84 -0.82 -9.85
CA ASN A 330 12.90 -1.48 -11.15
C ASN A 330 11.63 -2.32 -11.38
N PRO A 331 10.62 -1.77 -12.09
CA PRO A 331 9.42 -2.50 -12.45
C PRO A 331 9.77 -3.67 -13.40
N LEU A 332 10.02 -4.85 -12.83
CA LEU A 332 10.36 -6.03 -13.61
C LEU A 332 9.15 -6.50 -14.41
N LYS A 333 9.39 -6.90 -15.66
CA LYS A 333 8.39 -7.65 -16.43
C LYS A 333 8.09 -8.95 -15.69
N THR A 334 6.81 -9.28 -15.57
CA THR A 334 6.37 -10.51 -14.90
C THR A 334 6.95 -11.74 -15.61
N GLN A 335 7.71 -12.55 -14.87
CA GLN A 335 8.31 -13.80 -15.35
C GLN A 335 7.96 -14.95 -14.40
N LEU A 336 7.95 -16.18 -14.91
CA LEU A 336 7.46 -17.34 -14.15
C LEU A 336 8.26 -17.62 -12.87
N TRP A 337 9.58 -17.42 -12.89
CA TRP A 337 10.44 -17.64 -11.71
C TRP A 337 10.12 -16.70 -10.55
N GLN A 338 9.52 -15.54 -10.81
CA GLN A 338 9.20 -14.56 -9.75
C GLN A 338 8.11 -15.11 -8.81
N PHE A 339 7.32 -16.08 -9.28
CA PHE A 339 6.28 -16.73 -8.49
C PHE A 339 6.80 -17.84 -7.57
N THR A 340 8.10 -18.19 -7.62
CA THR A 340 8.71 -19.12 -6.66
C THR A 340 9.33 -18.40 -5.47
N VAL A 341 9.54 -17.09 -5.56
CA VAL A 341 10.18 -16.27 -4.53
C VAL A 341 9.12 -15.69 -3.59
N PRO A 342 9.15 -16.01 -2.28
CA PRO A 342 8.22 -15.44 -1.31
C PRO A 342 8.29 -13.91 -1.28
N PHE A 343 7.19 -13.29 -0.84
CA PHE A 343 6.94 -11.84 -0.87
C PHE A 343 6.82 -11.26 -2.28
N LEU A 344 7.72 -11.60 -3.20
CA LEU A 344 7.68 -11.19 -4.60
C LEU A 344 6.47 -11.80 -5.32
N ALA A 345 6.27 -13.12 -5.17
CA ALA A 345 5.15 -13.84 -5.75
C ALA A 345 3.81 -13.30 -5.25
N GLN A 346 3.67 -13.10 -3.94
CA GLN A 346 2.47 -12.57 -3.32
C GLN A 346 2.19 -11.15 -3.79
N ASN A 347 3.21 -10.29 -3.88
CA ASN A 347 3.05 -8.92 -4.37
C ASN A 347 2.48 -8.91 -5.78
N GLN A 348 3.08 -9.68 -6.70
CA GLN A 348 2.63 -9.72 -8.09
C GLN A 348 1.26 -10.34 -8.26
N LEU A 349 0.96 -11.44 -7.55
CA LEU A 349 -0.36 -12.08 -7.63
C LEU A 349 -1.45 -11.17 -7.07
N LEU A 350 -1.21 -10.47 -5.95
CA LEU A 350 -2.16 -9.51 -5.40
C LEU A 350 -2.38 -8.34 -6.36
N LEU A 351 -1.32 -7.80 -6.99
CA LEU A 351 -1.45 -6.77 -8.02
C LEU A 351 -2.31 -7.24 -9.20
N LYS A 352 -2.12 -8.47 -9.67
CA LYS A 352 -2.96 -9.06 -10.72
C LYS A 352 -4.43 -9.15 -10.31
N VAL A 353 -4.71 -9.59 -9.08
CA VAL A 353 -6.08 -9.64 -8.56
C VAL A 353 -6.69 -8.24 -8.43
N ILE A 354 -5.94 -7.26 -7.91
CA ILE A 354 -6.40 -5.87 -7.74
C ILE A 354 -6.71 -5.21 -9.10
N ARG A 355 -5.92 -5.52 -10.13
CA ARG A 355 -6.10 -4.99 -11.49
C ARG A 355 -7.13 -5.77 -12.32
N GLY A 356 -7.68 -6.86 -11.79
CA GLY A 356 -8.60 -7.73 -12.52
C GLY A 356 -7.92 -8.53 -13.65
N GLU A 357 -6.60 -8.71 -13.59
CA GLU A 357 -5.85 -9.46 -14.60
C GLU A 357 -6.07 -10.98 -14.47
N PHE A 358 -6.07 -11.67 -15.61
CA PHE A 358 -6.12 -13.13 -15.63
C PHE A 358 -4.81 -13.74 -15.12
N ILE A 359 -4.92 -14.73 -14.23
CA ILE A 359 -3.79 -15.49 -13.70
C ILE A 359 -3.84 -16.88 -14.30
N ALA A 360 -2.84 -17.21 -15.12
CA ALA A 360 -2.78 -18.51 -15.79
C ALA A 360 -2.67 -19.67 -14.78
N PRO A 361 -3.30 -20.84 -15.03
CA PRO A 361 -3.25 -21.98 -14.13
C PRO A 361 -1.81 -22.46 -13.80
N GLN A 362 -0.89 -22.36 -14.77
CA GLN A 362 0.53 -22.66 -14.56
C GLN A 362 1.16 -21.79 -13.46
N VAL A 363 0.78 -20.52 -13.36
CA VAL A 363 1.29 -19.59 -12.35
C VAL A 363 0.81 -20.03 -10.97
N TRP A 364 -0.48 -20.38 -10.85
CA TRP A 364 -1.03 -20.92 -9.60
C TRP A 364 -0.32 -22.19 -9.15
N MET A 365 -0.06 -23.11 -10.08
CA MET A 365 0.61 -24.38 -9.79
C MET A 365 2.03 -24.13 -9.26
N VAL A 366 2.85 -23.35 -9.99
CA VAL A 366 4.22 -23.02 -9.58
C VAL A 366 4.24 -22.30 -8.24
N TYR A 367 3.34 -21.32 -8.07
CA TYR A 367 3.24 -20.53 -6.86
C TYR A 367 2.88 -21.37 -5.62
N LEU A 368 1.79 -22.15 -5.70
CA LEU A 368 1.33 -22.95 -4.58
C LEU A 368 2.33 -24.07 -4.26
N ALA A 369 2.89 -24.71 -5.28
CA ALA A 369 3.91 -25.75 -5.09
C ALA A 369 5.15 -25.18 -4.37
N ALA A 370 5.71 -24.07 -4.84
CA ALA A 370 6.88 -23.45 -4.21
C ALA A 370 6.57 -22.93 -2.80
N GLY A 371 5.43 -22.26 -2.61
CA GLY A 371 5.02 -21.70 -1.33
C GLY A 371 4.79 -22.76 -0.26
N PHE A 372 4.04 -23.82 -0.57
CA PHE A 372 3.82 -24.91 0.37
C PHE A 372 5.04 -25.81 0.57
N ALA A 373 5.89 -25.99 -0.46
CA ALA A 373 7.16 -26.69 -0.29
C ALA A 373 8.07 -25.96 0.71
N LEU A 374 8.19 -24.63 0.60
CA LEU A 374 8.94 -23.83 1.56
C LEU A 374 8.30 -23.87 2.96
N ALA A 375 6.98 -23.77 3.06
CA ALA A 375 6.27 -23.90 4.33
C ALA A 375 6.53 -25.25 5.00
N ALA A 376 6.49 -26.35 4.24
CA ALA A 376 6.77 -27.69 4.73
C ALA A 376 8.22 -27.85 5.18
N LEU A 377 9.18 -27.28 4.44
CA LEU A 377 10.60 -27.27 4.80
C LEU A 377 10.83 -26.51 6.12
N LEU A 378 10.22 -25.33 6.27
CA LEU A 378 10.33 -24.54 7.51
C LEU A 378 9.63 -25.21 8.69
N TRP A 379 8.48 -25.83 8.47
CA TRP A 379 7.80 -26.63 9.48
C TRP A 379 8.68 -27.80 9.93
N PHE A 380 9.27 -28.54 8.99
CA PHE A 380 10.20 -29.61 9.31
C PHE A 380 11.42 -29.11 10.09
N ALA A 381 11.98 -27.95 9.71
CA ALA A 381 13.07 -27.32 10.44
C ALA A 381 12.67 -26.94 11.88
N ALA A 382 11.45 -26.41 12.08
CA ALA A 382 10.90 -26.10 13.40
C ALA A 382 10.75 -27.36 14.27
N VAL A 383 10.19 -28.43 13.71
CA VAL A 383 10.05 -29.73 14.40
C VAL A 383 11.42 -30.30 14.76
N ARG A 384 12.40 -30.27 13.85
CA ARG A 384 13.75 -30.76 14.10
C ARG A 384 14.45 -29.94 15.18
N ARG A 385 14.26 -28.62 15.21
CA ARG A 385 14.82 -27.76 16.24
C ARG A 385 14.33 -28.19 17.62
N TYR A 386 13.04 -28.51 17.78
CA TYR A 386 12.46 -29.03 19.03
C TYR A 386 13.01 -30.38 19.52
N HIS A 387 13.69 -31.14 18.66
CA HIS A 387 14.35 -32.37 19.07
C HIS A 387 15.74 -32.12 19.69
N ASN A 388 16.35 -30.95 19.48
CA ASN A 388 17.65 -30.65 20.07
C ASN A 388 17.56 -30.54 21.60
N GLU A 389 18.33 -31.37 22.30
CA GLU A 389 18.34 -31.49 23.77
C GLU A 389 18.74 -30.19 24.49
N ARG A 390 19.48 -29.30 23.82
CA ARG A 390 19.81 -27.96 24.33
C ARG A 390 18.60 -27.06 24.57
N LEU A 391 17.41 -27.46 24.11
CA LEU A 391 16.16 -26.78 24.48
C LEU A 391 15.71 -27.07 25.91
N ALA A 392 16.06 -28.23 26.46
CA ALA A 392 15.65 -28.65 27.81
C ALA A 392 16.65 -28.22 28.91
N ILE A 393 17.71 -27.52 28.54
CA ILE A 393 18.74 -27.05 29.47
C ILE A 393 18.68 -25.52 29.45
N SER A 394 17.78 -24.93 30.23
CA SER A 394 17.87 -23.49 30.54
C SER A 394 18.92 -23.32 31.64
N GLY A 395 20.20 -23.37 31.25
CA GLY A 395 21.34 -22.94 32.06
C GLY A 395 21.87 -21.62 31.54
#